data_AF-A0A6I2H8U3-F1
#
_entry.id   AF-A0A6I2H8U3-F1
#
_cell.length_a   1.000
_cell.length_b   1.000
_cell.length_c   1.000
_cell.angle_alpha   90.00
_cell.angle_beta   90.00
_cell.angle_gamma   90.00
#
_symmetry.space_group_name_H-M   'P 1'
#
loop_
_entity.id
_entity.type
_entity.pdbx_description
1 polymer ?
#
loop_
_entity_poly.entity_id
_entity_poly.type
_entity_poly.pdbx_seq_one_letter_code
_entity_poly.pdbx_strand_id
1 'polypeptide(L)'
;MQKKVLIGVGVGCGVVLLLIVGVVVAGGLYVKHKVEDTTAGLSRVNEQQASLAALDKRFPFKDPGEDELLKLDEKRLEAYFAIREEALPVFKSYEEKSKAFEKKHGKADSEHVDLGASMEAMKILGGLVADMRASYISSLEKHAMSPREFHAITRTLYSTYVAGAMQGLQAATAAQRGTLEKELEALDTKLEDEKLDDETRTGLQAQRDAIQQQLDAADQMVAEQAPPSEKSREALAANTSLLEKNKERIQNAANPAFDVFLFSNDEDPGQ
;
A
#
# COMPACT_ATOMS: atom_id res chain seq x y z
N MET A 1 20.67 19.18 18.34
CA MET A 1 19.72 19.63 17.29
C MET A 1 19.14 18.40 16.62
N GLN A 2 17.95 17.96 17.04
CA GLN A 2 17.29 16.78 16.50
C GLN A 2 16.53 17.16 15.24
N LYS A 3 16.99 16.68 14.07
CA LYS A 3 16.23 16.74 12.82
C LYS A 3 15.07 15.75 12.93
N LYS A 4 13.91 16.24 13.37
CA LYS A 4 12.64 15.52 13.20
C LYS A 4 12.33 15.49 11.71
N VAL A 5 12.75 14.43 11.04
CA VAL A 5 12.27 14.12 9.69
C VAL A 5 10.85 13.61 9.90
N LEU A 6 9.88 14.51 9.71
CA LEU A 6 8.50 14.13 9.44
C LEU A 6 8.56 13.19 8.22
N ILE A 7 8.40 11.89 8.46
CA ILE A 7 7.96 10.96 7.44
C ILE A 7 6.52 11.38 7.17
N GLY A 8 6.39 12.32 6.23
CA GLY A 8 5.13 12.76 5.68
C GLY A 8 4.51 11.60 4.91
N VAL A 9 3.93 10.65 5.65
CA VAL A 9 2.75 9.94 5.17
C VAL A 9 1.80 11.04 4.72
N GLY A 10 1.33 11.00 3.48
CA GLY A 10 0.32 11.90 2.94
C GLY A 10 -1.03 11.71 3.66
N VAL A 11 -1.07 12.00 4.96
CA VAL A 11 -2.21 11.84 5.88
C VAL A 11 -3.35 12.81 5.54
N GLY A 12 -3.18 13.71 4.57
CA GLY A 12 -4.21 14.69 4.21
C GLY A 12 -5.37 14.16 3.36
N CYS A 13 -5.22 13.08 2.59
CA CYS A 13 -6.23 12.67 1.59
C CYS A 13 -6.69 11.21 1.71
N GLY A 14 -5.84 10.31 2.22
CA GLY A 14 -6.18 8.89 2.37
C GLY A 14 -7.22 8.61 3.46
N VAL A 15 -7.20 9.36 4.56
CA VAL A 15 -8.10 9.12 5.71
C VAL A 15 -9.54 9.54 5.39
N VAL A 16 -9.74 10.62 4.63
CA VAL A 16 -11.08 11.10 4.25
C VAL A 16 -11.72 10.17 3.22
N LEU A 17 -10.96 9.72 2.21
CA LEU A 17 -11.44 8.73 1.24
C LEU A 17 -11.63 7.34 1.87
N LEU A 18 -10.76 6.90 2.80
CA LEU A 18 -10.97 5.65 3.54
C LEU A 18 -12.18 5.71 4.47
N LEU A 19 -12.49 6.86 5.05
CA LEU A 19 -13.74 7.04 5.83
C LEU A 19 -14.97 6.99 4.91
N ILE A 20 -14.90 7.58 3.71
CA ILE A 20 -15.97 7.47 2.70
C ILE A 20 -16.12 6.02 2.23
N VAL A 21 -15.02 5.31 1.96
CA VAL A 21 -15.02 3.88 1.60
C VAL A 21 -15.53 3.02 2.77
N GLY A 22 -15.16 3.31 4.02
CA GLY A 22 -15.66 2.60 5.19
C GLY A 22 -17.17 2.74 5.37
N VAL A 23 -17.73 3.93 5.11
CA VAL A 23 -19.18 4.19 5.12
C VAL A 23 -19.86 3.49 3.93
N VAL A 24 -19.23 3.45 2.75
CA VAL A 24 -19.76 2.75 1.57
C VAL A 24 -19.68 1.22 1.70
N VAL A 25 -18.66 0.67 2.36
CA VAL A 25 -18.52 -0.78 2.62
C VAL A 25 -19.50 -1.24 3.69
N ALA A 26 -19.71 -0.44 4.75
CA ALA A 26 -20.74 -0.73 5.75
C ALA A 26 -22.17 -0.57 5.20
N GLY A 27 -22.40 0.37 4.27
CA GLY A 27 -23.67 0.52 3.55
C GLY A 27 -23.83 -0.43 2.34
N GLY A 28 -22.74 -1.01 1.83
CA GLY A 28 -22.68 -1.75 0.58
C GLY A 28 -23.39 -3.11 0.61
N LEU A 29 -23.51 -3.72 1.80
CA LEU A 29 -24.33 -4.92 1.98
C LEU A 29 -25.83 -4.65 1.72
N TYR A 30 -26.29 -3.40 1.75
CA TYR A 30 -27.68 -3.05 1.48
C TYR A 30 -27.95 -2.66 0.01
N VAL A 31 -26.90 -2.31 -0.76
CA VAL A 31 -27.02 -1.80 -2.13
C VAL A 31 -26.95 -2.90 -3.19
N LYS A 32 -26.38 -4.07 -2.86
CA LYS A 32 -26.22 -5.21 -3.78
C LYS A 32 -27.53 -5.71 -4.43
N HIS A 33 -28.69 -5.41 -3.83
CA HIS A 33 -30.01 -5.79 -4.36
C HIS A 33 -30.72 -4.72 -5.22
N LYS A 34 -30.15 -3.52 -5.43
CA LYS A 34 -30.81 -2.45 -6.21
C LYS A 34 -30.08 -1.96 -7.46
N VAL A 35 -28.89 -2.47 -7.76
CA VAL A 35 -28.05 -1.96 -8.86
C VAL A 35 -28.19 -2.78 -10.16
N GLU A 36 -28.93 -3.90 -10.14
CA GLU A 36 -29.15 -4.75 -11.31
C GLU A 36 -29.86 -4.05 -12.49
N ASP A 37 -30.52 -2.91 -12.29
CA ASP A 37 -31.32 -2.22 -13.32
C ASP A 37 -30.63 -1.02 -14.02
N THR A 38 -29.37 -0.68 -13.71
CA THR A 38 -28.66 0.45 -14.36
C THR A 38 -27.85 0.03 -15.59
N THR A 39 -28.53 -0.20 -16.72
CA THR A 39 -27.94 -0.57 -18.02
C THR A 39 -26.86 0.41 -18.52
N ALA A 40 -26.99 1.71 -18.23
CA ALA A 40 -26.01 2.72 -18.63
C ALA A 40 -24.68 2.61 -17.87
N GLY A 41 -24.71 2.23 -16.58
CA GLY A 41 -23.50 2.06 -15.76
C GLY A 41 -22.67 0.85 -16.21
N LEU A 42 -23.35 -0.27 -16.50
CA LEU A 42 -22.69 -1.47 -17.03
C LEU A 42 -22.05 -1.24 -18.39
N SER A 43 -22.70 -0.49 -19.30
CA SER A 43 -22.16 -0.24 -20.64
C SER A 43 -20.79 0.44 -20.61
N ARG A 44 -20.64 1.49 -19.78
CA ARG A 44 -19.39 2.25 -19.66
C ARG A 44 -18.27 1.45 -19.01
N VAL A 45 -18.59 0.62 -18.02
CA VAL A 45 -17.61 -0.29 -17.38
C VAL A 45 -17.13 -1.33 -18.40
N ASN A 46 -18.03 -1.92 -19.17
CA ASN A 46 -17.69 -2.90 -20.20
C ASN A 46 -16.81 -2.29 -21.32
N GLU A 47 -17.12 -1.08 -21.77
CA GLU A 47 -16.29 -0.35 -22.75
C GLU A 47 -14.88 -0.08 -22.24
N GLN A 48 -14.77 0.34 -20.97
CA GLN A 48 -13.47 0.57 -20.33
C GLN A 48 -12.70 -0.74 -20.15
N GLN A 49 -13.35 -1.84 -19.80
CA GLN A 49 -12.72 -3.16 -19.72
C GLN A 49 -12.22 -3.63 -21.09
N ALA A 50 -13.04 -3.48 -22.14
CA ALA A 50 -12.65 -3.81 -23.51
C ALA A 50 -11.44 -2.98 -23.97
N SER A 51 -11.40 -1.70 -23.61
CA SER A 51 -10.27 -0.80 -23.91
C SER A 51 -8.98 -1.26 -23.22
N LEU A 52 -9.05 -1.63 -21.94
CA LEU A 52 -7.89 -2.16 -21.20
C LEU A 52 -7.38 -3.47 -21.82
N ALA A 53 -8.29 -4.40 -22.13
CA ALA A 53 -7.93 -5.65 -22.80
C ALA A 53 -7.32 -5.43 -24.20
N ALA A 54 -7.77 -4.40 -24.92
CA ALA A 54 -7.18 -4.00 -26.20
C ALA A 54 -5.77 -3.43 -26.00
N LEU A 55 -5.53 -2.66 -24.94
CA LEU A 55 -4.20 -2.15 -24.59
C LEU A 55 -3.22 -3.27 -24.24
N ASP A 56 -3.64 -4.29 -23.48
CA ASP A 56 -2.80 -5.47 -23.19
C ASP A 56 -2.38 -6.21 -24.48
N LYS A 57 -3.29 -6.32 -25.45
CA LYS A 57 -2.99 -6.92 -26.77
C LYS A 57 -2.05 -6.05 -27.59
N ARG A 58 -2.23 -4.73 -27.54
CA ARG A 58 -1.45 -3.76 -28.33
C ARG A 58 -0.05 -3.55 -27.78
N PHE A 59 0.11 -3.62 -26.46
CA PHE A 59 1.37 -3.40 -25.74
C PHE A 59 1.71 -4.64 -24.90
N PRO A 60 2.07 -5.77 -25.56
CA PRO A 60 2.27 -7.03 -24.87
C PRO A 60 3.37 -6.92 -23.82
N PHE A 61 3.06 -7.37 -22.61
CA PHE A 61 3.97 -7.38 -21.48
C PHE A 61 4.05 -8.78 -20.86
N LYS A 62 5.27 -9.17 -20.49
CA LYS A 62 5.55 -10.43 -19.81
C LYS A 62 5.74 -10.18 -18.32
N ASP A 63 4.68 -10.38 -17.55
CA ASP A 63 4.73 -10.28 -16.09
C ASP A 63 5.68 -11.36 -15.53
N PRO A 64 6.64 -11.00 -14.65
CA PRO A 64 7.49 -11.98 -13.96
C PRO A 64 6.71 -12.91 -13.01
N GLY A 65 5.46 -12.59 -12.66
CA GLY A 65 4.63 -13.32 -11.70
C GLY A 65 4.60 -12.65 -10.33
N GLU A 66 3.69 -13.11 -9.46
CA GLU A 66 3.46 -12.47 -8.14
C GLU A 66 4.65 -12.60 -7.18
N ASP A 67 5.39 -13.70 -7.27
CA ASP A 67 6.54 -14.00 -6.39
C ASP A 67 7.88 -13.40 -6.87
N GLU A 68 7.91 -12.85 -8.09
CA GLU A 68 9.11 -12.28 -8.70
C GLU A 68 8.99 -10.76 -8.86
N LEU A 69 10.01 -10.02 -8.41
CA LEU A 69 10.09 -8.58 -8.61
C LEU A 69 10.48 -8.25 -10.05
N LEU A 70 9.81 -7.25 -10.63
CA LEU A 70 10.22 -6.70 -11.92
C LEU A 70 11.54 -5.93 -11.74
N LYS A 71 12.49 -6.18 -12.65
CA LYS A 71 13.64 -5.27 -12.81
C LYS A 71 13.15 -4.01 -13.51
N LEU A 72 13.17 -2.88 -12.80
CA LEU A 72 12.67 -1.61 -13.32
C LEU A 72 13.61 -1.06 -14.39
N ASP A 73 13.02 -0.62 -15.49
CA ASP A 73 13.67 0.21 -16.49
C ASP A 73 13.35 1.68 -16.20
N GLU A 74 14.36 2.56 -16.33
CA GLU A 74 14.21 3.97 -16.00
C GLU A 74 13.17 4.68 -16.87
N LYS A 75 13.16 4.43 -18.19
CA LYS A 75 12.22 5.08 -19.11
C LYS A 75 10.80 4.58 -18.86
N ARG A 76 10.62 3.29 -18.58
CA ARG A 76 9.30 2.75 -18.22
C ARG A 76 8.81 3.27 -16.88
N LEU A 77 9.72 3.47 -15.92
CA LEU A 77 9.39 4.09 -14.64
C LEU A 77 9.00 5.58 -14.80
N GLU A 78 9.65 6.32 -15.69
CA GLU A 78 9.26 7.70 -16.03
C GLU A 78 7.86 7.76 -16.66
N ALA A 79 7.56 6.87 -17.60
CA ALA A 79 6.24 6.73 -18.20
C ALA A 79 5.17 6.38 -17.15
N TYR A 80 5.49 5.47 -16.23
CA TYR A 80 4.64 5.12 -15.10
C TYR A 80 4.30 6.34 -14.24
N PHE A 81 5.29 7.15 -13.87
CA PHE A 81 5.04 8.38 -13.11
C PHE A 81 4.20 9.39 -13.89
N ALA A 82 4.45 9.54 -15.19
CA ALA A 82 3.65 10.43 -16.03
C ALA A 82 2.17 10.02 -16.04
N ILE A 83 1.88 8.72 -16.13
CA ILE A 83 0.50 8.19 -16.06
C ILE A 83 -0.15 8.55 -14.71
N ARG A 84 0.58 8.39 -13.60
CA ARG A 84 0.11 8.73 -12.25
C ARG A 84 -0.14 10.24 -12.09
N GLU A 85 0.79 11.04 -12.58
CA GLU A 85 0.75 12.51 -12.52
C GLU A 85 -0.39 13.09 -13.36
N GLU A 86 -0.67 12.50 -14.53
CA GLU A 86 -1.78 12.89 -15.42
C GLU A 86 -3.16 12.65 -14.78
N ALA A 87 -3.25 11.74 -13.81
CA ALA A 87 -4.48 11.45 -13.09
C ALA A 87 -4.75 12.42 -11.93
N LEU A 88 -3.74 13.18 -11.47
CA LEU A 88 -3.85 14.11 -10.34
C LEU A 88 -4.86 15.25 -10.55
N PRO A 89 -5.01 15.88 -11.74
CA PRO A 89 -6.01 16.90 -11.96
C PRO A 89 -7.45 16.39 -11.77
N VAL A 90 -7.72 15.14 -12.13
CA VAL A 90 -9.03 14.52 -11.90
C VAL A 90 -9.30 14.44 -10.40
N PHE A 91 -8.35 13.93 -9.61
CA PHE A 91 -8.46 13.92 -8.15
C PHE A 91 -8.74 15.31 -7.56
N LYS A 92 -7.96 16.32 -7.96
CA LYS A 92 -8.15 17.70 -7.46
C LYS A 92 -9.56 18.23 -7.77
N SER A 93 -10.07 17.97 -8.97
CA SER A 93 -11.43 18.40 -9.34
C SER A 93 -12.51 17.73 -8.48
N TYR A 94 -12.31 16.48 -8.08
CA TYR A 94 -13.25 15.76 -7.22
C TYR A 94 -13.07 16.08 -5.73
N GLU A 95 -11.86 16.47 -5.31
CA GLU A 95 -11.62 17.05 -3.98
C GLU A 95 -12.40 18.35 -3.81
N GLU A 96 -12.41 19.23 -4.82
CA GLU A 96 -13.22 20.45 -4.83
C GLU A 96 -14.72 20.15 -4.79
N LYS A 97 -15.20 19.15 -5.55
CA LYS A 97 -16.59 18.68 -5.50
C LYS A 97 -16.94 18.13 -4.12
N SER A 98 -16.03 17.38 -3.49
CA SER A 98 -16.22 16.83 -2.14
C SER A 98 -16.31 17.94 -1.10
N LYS A 99 -15.43 18.96 -1.16
CA LYS A 99 -15.49 20.13 -0.27
C LYS A 99 -16.77 20.92 -0.46
N ALA A 100 -17.25 21.06 -1.70
CA ALA A 100 -18.52 21.71 -1.99
C ALA A 100 -19.70 20.92 -1.42
N PHE A 101 -19.65 19.59 -1.52
CA PHE A 101 -20.63 18.69 -0.93
C PHE A 101 -20.67 18.81 0.60
N GLU A 102 -19.52 18.75 1.27
CA GLU A 102 -19.42 18.94 2.74
C GLU A 102 -19.92 20.30 3.18
N LYS A 103 -19.63 21.37 2.43
CA LYS A 103 -20.13 22.72 2.73
C LYS A 103 -21.66 22.81 2.62
N LYS A 104 -22.26 22.04 1.72
CA LYS A 104 -23.70 22.04 1.45
C LYS A 104 -24.49 21.19 2.45
N HIS A 105 -23.95 20.04 2.83
CA HIS A 105 -24.66 19.03 3.63
C HIS A 105 -24.12 18.88 5.06
N GLY A 106 -23.05 19.59 5.41
CA GLY A 106 -22.35 19.41 6.69
C GLY A 106 -21.40 18.21 6.67
N LYS A 107 -20.71 17.99 7.79
CA LYS A 107 -20.02 16.72 8.01
C LYS A 107 -21.07 15.66 8.33
N ALA A 108 -20.88 14.43 7.84
CA ALA A 108 -21.82 13.34 8.06
C ALA A 108 -21.97 13.06 9.57
N ASP A 109 -23.04 13.58 10.18
CA ASP A 109 -23.50 13.14 11.50
C ASP A 109 -24.38 11.90 11.31
N SER A 110 -24.05 10.82 12.03
CA SER A 110 -24.66 9.49 11.85
C SER A 110 -26.12 9.39 12.29
N GLU A 111 -26.71 10.47 12.82
CA GLU A 111 -28.07 10.43 13.37
C GLU A 111 -29.18 10.62 12.33
N HIS A 112 -28.88 11.18 11.14
CA HIS A 112 -29.87 11.37 10.07
C HIS A 112 -29.31 11.05 8.68
N VAL A 113 -29.78 9.94 8.09
CA VAL A 113 -29.45 9.57 6.70
C VAL A 113 -30.29 10.40 5.73
N ASP A 114 -29.71 11.44 5.14
CA ASP A 114 -30.31 12.14 4.00
C ASP A 114 -30.09 11.35 2.71
N LEU A 115 -31.18 10.85 2.13
CA LEU A 115 -31.18 10.14 0.85
C LEU A 115 -30.68 11.03 -0.30
N GLY A 116 -30.98 12.33 -0.27
CA GLY A 116 -30.54 13.29 -1.28
C GLY A 116 -29.02 13.47 -1.27
N ALA A 117 -28.46 13.75 -0.08
CA ALA A 117 -27.02 13.79 0.13
C ALA A 117 -26.33 12.46 -0.25
N SER A 118 -26.94 11.31 0.09
CA SER A 118 -26.40 9.99 -0.25
C SER A 118 -26.33 9.75 -1.76
N MET A 119 -27.38 10.13 -2.52
CA MET A 119 -27.36 10.02 -3.99
C MET A 119 -26.35 10.97 -4.64
N GLU A 120 -26.22 12.19 -4.13
CA GLU A 120 -25.23 13.15 -4.61
C GLU A 120 -23.79 12.67 -4.34
N ALA A 121 -23.53 12.12 -3.15
CA ALA A 121 -22.25 11.49 -2.82
C ALA A 121 -21.92 10.31 -3.74
N MET A 122 -22.89 9.42 -3.99
CA MET A 122 -22.73 8.31 -4.94
C MET A 122 -22.43 8.80 -6.36
N LYS A 123 -23.06 9.90 -6.80
CA LYS A 123 -22.78 10.50 -8.10
C LYS A 123 -21.38 11.08 -8.18
N ILE A 124 -20.90 11.75 -7.12
CA ILE A 124 -19.53 12.27 -7.03
C ILE A 124 -18.53 11.11 -7.08
N LEU A 125 -18.75 10.07 -6.28
CA LEU A 125 -17.88 8.89 -6.24
C LEU A 125 -17.87 8.13 -7.58
N GLY A 126 -19.04 7.86 -8.15
CA GLY A 126 -19.17 7.19 -9.45
C GLY A 126 -18.53 7.99 -10.58
N GLY A 127 -18.68 9.31 -10.55
CA GLY A 127 -17.99 10.22 -11.48
C GLY A 127 -16.47 10.16 -11.32
N LEU A 128 -15.96 10.16 -10.07
CA LEU A 128 -14.53 10.04 -9.80
C LEU A 128 -14.00 8.76 -10.41
N VAL A 129 -14.59 7.60 -10.10
CA VAL A 129 -14.14 6.30 -10.64
C VAL A 129 -14.12 6.33 -12.17
N ALA A 130 -15.20 6.80 -12.79
CA ALA A 130 -15.33 6.80 -14.24
C ALA A 130 -14.30 7.70 -14.94
N ASP A 131 -14.05 8.90 -14.39
CA ASP A 131 -13.10 9.86 -14.96
C ASP A 131 -11.65 9.47 -14.67
N MET A 132 -11.36 8.91 -13.49
CA MET A 132 -10.04 8.37 -13.16
C MET A 132 -9.67 7.23 -14.11
N ARG A 133 -10.60 6.29 -14.35
CA ARG A 133 -10.39 5.15 -15.26
C ARG A 133 -10.24 5.60 -16.72
N ALA A 134 -11.01 6.61 -17.14
CA ALA A 134 -10.85 7.19 -18.48
C ALA A 134 -9.47 7.86 -18.65
N SER A 135 -9.04 8.65 -17.66
CA SER A 135 -7.70 9.25 -17.65
C SER A 135 -6.62 8.18 -17.69
N TYR A 136 -6.75 7.13 -16.87
CA TYR A 136 -5.81 6.01 -16.84
C TYR A 136 -5.67 5.33 -18.20
N ILE A 137 -6.79 4.96 -18.84
CA ILE A 137 -6.78 4.33 -20.18
C ILE A 137 -6.10 5.24 -21.21
N SER A 138 -6.46 6.52 -21.22
CA SER A 138 -5.88 7.48 -22.16
C SER A 138 -4.37 7.66 -21.94
N SER A 139 -3.93 7.70 -20.67
CA SER A 139 -2.52 7.86 -20.33
C SER A 139 -1.72 6.60 -20.64
N LEU A 140 -2.26 5.41 -20.37
CA LEU A 140 -1.66 4.14 -20.77
C LEU A 140 -1.43 4.08 -22.29
N GLU A 141 -2.43 4.46 -23.07
CA GLU A 141 -2.32 4.50 -24.53
C GLU A 141 -1.24 5.48 -24.98
N LYS A 142 -1.26 6.70 -24.44
CA LYS A 142 -0.29 7.77 -24.74
C LYS A 142 1.15 7.34 -24.47
N HIS A 143 1.38 6.58 -23.40
CA HIS A 143 2.70 6.13 -22.96
C HIS A 143 3.05 4.71 -23.43
N ALA A 144 2.23 4.13 -24.32
CA ALA A 144 2.40 2.78 -24.84
C ALA A 144 2.67 1.75 -23.75
N MET A 145 1.87 1.78 -22.68
CA MET A 145 1.98 0.91 -21.52
C MET A 145 0.73 0.05 -21.42
N SER A 146 0.90 -1.24 -21.22
CA SER A 146 -0.23 -2.11 -20.92
C SER A 146 -0.67 -1.96 -19.45
N PRO A 147 -1.94 -2.21 -19.15
CA PRO A 147 -2.42 -2.33 -17.78
C PRO A 147 -1.57 -3.29 -16.93
N ARG A 148 -1.20 -4.44 -17.50
CA ARG A 148 -0.36 -5.44 -16.82
C ARG A 148 1.03 -4.92 -16.47
N GLU A 149 1.67 -4.19 -17.38
CA GLU A 149 2.97 -3.59 -17.11
C GLU A 149 2.88 -2.54 -16.00
N PHE A 150 1.87 -1.66 -16.08
CA PHE A 150 1.63 -0.65 -15.04
C PHE A 150 1.46 -1.30 -13.67
N HIS A 151 0.65 -2.36 -13.58
CA HIS A 151 0.43 -3.10 -12.34
C HIS A 151 1.70 -3.78 -11.82
N ALA A 152 2.50 -4.41 -12.70
CA ALA A 152 3.76 -5.04 -12.31
C ALA A 152 4.79 -4.00 -11.77
N ILE A 153 4.85 -2.81 -12.37
CA ILE A 153 5.65 -1.69 -11.86
C ILE A 153 5.11 -1.24 -10.49
N THR A 154 3.80 -1.05 -10.34
CA THR A 154 3.17 -0.69 -9.06
C THR A 154 3.49 -1.69 -7.96
N ARG A 155 3.29 -3.00 -8.20
CA ARG A 155 3.62 -4.09 -7.28
C ARG A 155 5.09 -4.01 -6.87
N THR A 156 5.98 -3.88 -7.85
CA THR A 156 7.43 -3.81 -7.61
C THR A 156 7.82 -2.61 -6.73
N LEU A 157 7.20 -1.44 -6.95
CA LEU A 157 7.43 -0.26 -6.11
C LEU A 157 6.98 -0.49 -4.66
N TYR A 158 5.79 -1.06 -4.45
CA TYR A 158 5.29 -1.39 -3.13
C TYR A 158 6.16 -2.45 -2.43
N SER A 159 6.44 -3.55 -3.10
CA SER A 159 7.26 -4.64 -2.56
C SER A 159 8.68 -4.17 -2.25
N THR A 160 9.27 -3.28 -3.06
CA THR A 160 10.59 -2.74 -2.77
C THR A 160 10.57 -1.81 -1.56
N TYR A 161 9.53 -0.98 -1.41
CA TYR A 161 9.40 -0.12 -0.22
C TYR A 161 9.21 -0.94 1.05
N VAL A 162 8.35 -1.97 0.99
CA VAL A 162 8.17 -2.93 2.09
C VAL A 162 9.47 -3.66 2.39
N ALA A 163 10.18 -4.16 1.37
CA ALA A 163 11.47 -4.83 1.56
C ALA A 163 12.52 -3.90 2.18
N GLY A 164 12.58 -2.62 1.78
CA GLY A 164 13.45 -1.63 2.39
C GLY A 164 13.10 -1.35 3.86
N ALA A 165 11.80 -1.24 4.18
CA ALA A 165 11.32 -1.10 5.56
C ALA A 165 11.65 -2.33 6.42
N MET A 166 11.48 -3.53 5.84
CA MET A 166 11.81 -4.80 6.49
C MET A 166 13.31 -4.96 6.71
N GLN A 167 14.16 -4.54 5.77
CA GLN A 167 15.62 -4.51 5.98
C GLN A 167 16.00 -3.55 7.12
N GLY A 168 15.36 -2.39 7.20
CA GLY A 168 15.54 -1.46 8.32
C GLY A 168 15.12 -2.07 9.66
N LEU A 169 13.99 -2.78 9.66
CA LEU A 169 13.50 -3.51 10.84
C LEU A 169 14.48 -4.63 11.23
N GLN A 170 14.94 -5.45 10.28
CA GLN A 170 15.91 -6.52 10.53
C GLN A 170 17.22 -5.97 11.11
N ALA A 171 17.73 -4.84 10.59
CA ALA A 171 18.92 -4.19 11.13
C ALA A 171 18.70 -3.69 12.57
N ALA A 172 17.52 -3.12 12.86
CA ALA A 172 17.15 -2.72 14.21
C ALA A 172 17.01 -3.92 15.16
N THR A 173 16.37 -5.00 14.70
CA THR A 173 16.24 -6.26 15.46
C THR A 173 17.61 -6.89 15.72
N ALA A 174 18.53 -6.90 14.75
CA ALA A 174 19.89 -7.40 14.94
C ALA A 174 20.67 -6.56 15.98
N ALA A 175 20.54 -5.23 15.95
CA ALA A 175 21.15 -4.35 16.93
C ALA A 175 20.55 -4.53 18.34
N GLN A 176 19.23 -4.69 18.43
CA GLN A 176 18.53 -5.00 19.68
C GLN A 176 18.95 -6.37 20.21
N ARG A 177 19.04 -7.39 19.34
CA ARG A 177 19.52 -8.72 19.67
C ARG A 177 20.91 -8.68 20.29
N GLY A 178 21.86 -7.97 19.67
CA GLY A 178 23.21 -7.83 20.24
C GLY A 178 23.26 -7.06 21.57
N THR A 179 22.21 -6.31 21.93
CA THR A 179 22.08 -5.69 23.25
C THR A 179 21.55 -6.71 24.26
N LEU A 180 20.50 -7.44 23.90
CA LEU A 180 19.91 -8.51 24.73
C LEU A 180 20.91 -9.63 25.01
N GLU A 181 21.71 -10.04 24.03
CA GLU A 181 22.78 -11.04 24.21
C GLU A 181 23.82 -10.59 25.24
N LYS A 182 24.22 -9.30 25.22
CA LYS A 182 25.15 -8.74 26.22
C LYS A 182 24.52 -8.65 27.61
N GLU A 183 23.25 -8.31 27.69
CA GLU A 183 22.51 -8.31 28.96
C GLU A 183 22.40 -9.73 29.53
N LEU A 184 22.14 -10.73 28.68
CA LEU A 184 22.13 -12.14 29.05
C LEU A 184 23.50 -12.58 29.59
N GLU A 185 24.59 -12.29 28.89
CA GLU A 185 25.96 -12.60 29.35
C GLU A 185 26.29 -11.93 30.70
N ALA A 186 25.87 -10.68 30.88
CA ALA A 186 26.08 -9.97 32.14
C ALA A 186 25.24 -10.56 33.30
N LEU A 187 24.04 -11.07 33.02
CA LEU A 187 23.22 -11.78 34.01
C LEU A 187 23.81 -13.15 34.33
N ASP A 188 24.24 -13.90 33.33
CA ASP A 188 24.91 -15.19 33.50
C ASP A 188 26.16 -15.04 34.38
N THR A 189 27.00 -14.02 34.12
CA THR A 189 28.16 -13.69 34.96
C THR A 189 27.79 -13.36 36.41
N LYS A 190 26.69 -12.63 36.64
CA LYS A 190 26.22 -12.32 38.01
C LYS A 190 25.72 -13.57 38.72
N LEU A 191 25.01 -14.45 38.01
CA LEU A 191 24.46 -15.68 38.55
C LEU A 191 25.54 -16.68 38.99
N GLU A 192 26.76 -16.57 38.47
CA GLU A 192 27.94 -17.35 38.90
C GLU A 192 28.44 -16.97 40.31
N ASP A 193 28.04 -15.81 40.87
CA ASP A 193 28.45 -15.43 42.23
C ASP A 193 27.75 -16.31 43.28
N GLU A 194 28.54 -17.17 43.92
CA GLU A 194 28.09 -18.07 45.00
C GLU A 194 27.55 -17.30 46.22
N LYS A 195 27.90 -16.02 46.39
CA LYS A 195 27.48 -15.19 47.52
C LYS A 195 26.10 -14.56 47.37
N LEU A 196 25.43 -14.76 46.23
CA LEU A 196 24.06 -14.31 46.06
C LEU A 196 23.12 -15.06 47.01
N ASP A 197 22.24 -14.30 47.66
CA ASP A 197 21.10 -14.87 48.37
C ASP A 197 20.06 -15.45 47.41
N ASP A 198 19.20 -16.32 47.92
CA ASP A 198 18.23 -17.08 47.11
C ASP A 198 17.18 -16.20 46.43
N GLU A 199 16.76 -15.09 47.06
CA GLU A 199 15.77 -14.17 46.51
C GLU A 199 16.37 -13.42 45.31
N THR A 200 17.59 -12.89 45.48
CA THR A 200 18.33 -12.22 44.41
C THR A 200 18.64 -13.17 43.25
N ARG A 201 19.07 -14.40 43.55
CA ARG A 201 19.36 -15.43 42.53
C ARG A 201 18.11 -15.77 41.71
N THR A 202 16.97 -15.95 42.38
CA THR A 202 15.68 -16.23 41.71
C THR A 202 15.24 -15.07 40.82
N GLY A 203 15.39 -13.82 41.29
CA GLY A 203 15.06 -12.64 40.50
C GLY A 203 15.92 -12.49 39.24
N LEU A 204 17.23 -12.74 39.36
CA LEU A 204 18.17 -12.70 38.22
C LEU A 204 17.89 -13.83 37.21
N GLN A 205 17.53 -15.03 37.67
CA GLN A 205 17.13 -16.13 36.79
C GLN A 205 15.84 -15.80 36.02
N ALA A 206 14.82 -15.26 36.69
CA ALA A 206 13.60 -14.84 36.01
C ALA A 206 13.87 -13.76 34.94
N GLN A 207 14.78 -12.82 35.22
CA GLN A 207 15.19 -11.81 34.25
C GLN A 207 15.93 -12.43 33.06
N ARG A 208 16.85 -13.36 33.31
CA ARG A 208 17.58 -14.10 32.26
C ARG A 208 16.61 -14.86 31.34
N ASP A 209 15.66 -15.59 31.93
CA ASP A 209 14.69 -16.37 31.17
C ASP A 209 13.77 -15.49 30.32
N ALA A 210 13.38 -14.31 30.83
CA ALA A 210 12.61 -13.34 30.06
C ALA A 210 13.38 -12.80 28.85
N ILE A 211 14.68 -12.53 28.99
CA ILE A 211 15.54 -12.08 27.88
C ILE A 211 15.71 -13.22 26.86
N GLN A 212 15.95 -14.45 27.32
CA GLN A 212 16.05 -15.62 26.44
C GLN A 212 14.77 -15.81 25.62
N GLN A 213 13.60 -15.70 26.26
CA GLN A 213 12.31 -15.82 25.57
C GLN A 213 12.12 -14.74 24.49
N GLN A 214 12.61 -13.52 24.71
CA GLN A 214 12.58 -12.46 23.70
C GLN A 214 13.49 -12.77 22.50
N LEU A 215 14.68 -13.32 22.75
CA LEU A 215 15.59 -13.77 21.70
C LEU A 215 14.98 -14.88 20.85
N ASP A 216 14.37 -15.88 21.49
CA ASP A 216 13.73 -17.01 20.80
C ASP A 216 12.52 -16.56 19.95
N ALA A 217 11.72 -15.63 20.47
CA ALA A 217 10.59 -15.06 19.72
C ALA A 217 11.06 -14.26 18.49
N ALA A 218 12.16 -13.52 18.61
CA ALA A 218 12.75 -12.81 17.48
C ALA A 218 13.25 -13.78 16.39
N ASP A 219 13.84 -14.92 16.77
CA ASP A 219 14.31 -15.93 15.82
C ASP A 219 13.16 -16.62 15.08
N GLN A 220 12.04 -16.90 15.77
CA GLN A 220 10.84 -17.44 15.13
C GLN A 220 10.27 -16.47 14.08
N MET A 221 10.17 -15.17 14.41
CA MET A 221 9.68 -14.16 13.47
C MET A 221 10.55 -14.03 12.21
N VAL A 222 11.87 -14.25 12.33
CA VAL A 222 12.78 -14.24 11.19
C VAL A 222 12.65 -15.53 10.38
N ALA A 223 12.53 -16.68 11.04
CA ALA A 223 12.43 -17.99 10.40
C ALA A 223 11.14 -18.17 9.57
N GLU A 224 10.04 -17.52 9.97
CA GLU A 224 8.77 -17.56 9.23
C GLU A 224 8.80 -16.75 7.92
N GLN A 225 9.82 -15.91 7.70
CA GLN A 225 9.97 -15.15 6.46
C GLN A 225 10.82 -15.95 5.47
N ALA A 226 10.18 -16.48 4.43
CA ALA A 226 10.90 -17.09 3.32
C ALA A 226 11.84 -16.06 2.68
N PRO A 227 13.13 -16.38 2.47
CA PRO A 227 14.05 -15.46 1.82
C PRO A 227 13.58 -15.20 0.38
N PRO A 228 13.72 -13.97 -0.13
CA PRO A 228 13.37 -13.67 -1.51
C PRO A 228 14.18 -14.53 -2.49
N SER A 229 13.54 -14.91 -3.60
CA SER A 229 14.20 -15.63 -4.69
C SER A 229 15.46 -14.88 -5.17
N GLU A 230 16.42 -15.59 -5.76
CA GLU A 230 17.65 -14.98 -6.27
C GLU A 230 17.37 -13.84 -7.27
N LYS A 231 16.45 -14.07 -8.20
CA LYS A 231 15.99 -13.03 -9.13
C LYS A 231 15.35 -11.83 -8.42
N SER A 232 14.52 -12.06 -7.40
CA SER A 232 13.92 -10.97 -6.63
C SER A 232 14.98 -10.18 -5.87
N ARG A 233 16.04 -10.82 -5.37
CA ARG A 233 17.20 -10.15 -4.77
C ARG A 233 17.97 -9.29 -5.78
N GLU A 234 18.22 -9.82 -6.98
CA GLU A 234 18.88 -9.07 -8.05
C GLU A 234 18.06 -7.87 -8.51
N ALA A 235 16.75 -8.06 -8.71
CA ALA A 235 15.82 -6.99 -9.07
C ALA A 235 15.76 -5.93 -7.98
N LEU A 236 15.68 -6.30 -6.70
CA LEU A 236 15.70 -5.37 -5.57
C LEU A 236 16.97 -4.52 -5.56
N ALA A 237 18.14 -5.15 -5.71
CA ALA A 237 19.42 -4.46 -5.77
C ALA A 237 19.50 -3.50 -6.97
N ALA A 238 19.05 -3.93 -8.16
CA ALA A 238 19.01 -3.10 -9.36
C ALA A 238 18.05 -1.91 -9.24
N ASN A 239 16.90 -2.12 -8.58
CA ASN A 239 15.87 -1.11 -8.41
C ASN A 239 16.27 -0.04 -7.38
N THR A 240 17.06 -0.39 -6.36
CA THR A 240 17.38 0.49 -5.22
C THR A 240 17.88 1.88 -5.66
N SER A 241 18.82 1.94 -6.62
CA SER A 241 19.37 3.22 -7.09
C SER A 241 18.34 4.07 -7.86
N LEU A 242 17.51 3.44 -8.69
CA LEU A 242 16.43 4.10 -9.42
C LEU A 242 15.36 4.65 -8.48
N LEU A 243 15.05 3.92 -7.41
CA LEU A 243 14.04 4.32 -6.43
C LEU A 243 14.52 5.47 -5.56
N GLU A 244 15.78 5.44 -5.10
CA GLU A 244 16.35 6.58 -4.37
C GLU A 244 16.40 7.83 -5.25
N LYS A 245 16.77 7.70 -6.53
CA LYS A 245 16.74 8.82 -7.49
C LYS A 245 15.34 9.42 -7.64
N ASN A 246 14.28 8.62 -7.57
CA ASN A 246 12.90 9.03 -7.81
C ASN A 246 12.04 9.12 -6.54
N LYS A 247 12.66 9.12 -5.35
CA LYS A 247 11.97 9.00 -4.06
C LYS A 247 10.82 9.97 -3.86
N GLU A 248 11.02 11.25 -4.21
CA GLU A 248 9.97 12.27 -4.10
C GLU A 248 8.80 12.00 -5.06
N ARG A 249 9.09 11.60 -6.30
CA ARG A 249 8.05 11.25 -7.28
C ARG A 249 7.29 10.00 -6.87
N ILE A 250 7.96 9.01 -6.29
CA ILE A 250 7.32 7.80 -5.74
C ILE A 250 6.39 8.18 -4.59
N GLN A 251 6.83 9.02 -3.66
CA GLN A 251 5.99 9.49 -2.55
C GLN A 251 4.76 10.26 -3.04
N ASN A 252 4.91 11.08 -4.08
CA ASN A 252 3.81 11.86 -4.66
C ASN A 252 2.87 11.00 -5.52
N ALA A 253 3.38 9.95 -6.17
CA ALA A 253 2.61 9.05 -7.03
C ALA A 253 1.97 7.89 -6.25
N ALA A 254 2.48 7.56 -5.06
CA ALA A 254 1.90 6.57 -4.17
C ALA A 254 0.59 7.09 -3.58
N ASN A 255 -0.52 6.69 -4.18
CA ASN A 255 -1.86 7.03 -3.73
C ASN A 255 -2.68 5.75 -3.64
N PRO A 256 -2.73 5.08 -2.47
CA PRO A 256 -3.48 3.84 -2.30
C PRO A 256 -4.96 3.97 -2.69
N ALA A 257 -5.57 5.14 -2.52
CA ALA A 257 -6.94 5.36 -2.96
C ALA A 257 -7.07 5.32 -4.48
N PHE A 258 -6.08 5.84 -5.23
CA PHE A 258 -6.01 5.69 -6.68
C PHE A 258 -5.92 4.24 -7.10
N ASP A 259 -5.06 3.47 -6.44
CA ASP A 259 -4.86 2.06 -6.73
C ASP A 259 -6.13 1.24 -6.54
N VAL A 260 -6.88 1.49 -5.46
CA VAL A 260 -8.19 0.85 -5.25
C VAL A 260 -9.15 1.12 -6.42
N PHE A 261 -9.20 2.35 -6.94
CA PHE A 261 -10.10 2.66 -8.07
C PHE A 261 -9.65 2.04 -9.39
N LEU A 262 -8.37 1.75 -9.55
CA LEU A 262 -7.84 1.12 -10.76
C LEU A 262 -7.97 -0.41 -10.75
N PHE A 263 -7.75 -1.04 -9.60
CA PHE A 263 -7.63 -2.50 -9.47
C PHE A 263 -8.89 -3.19 -8.90
N SER A 264 -9.93 -2.45 -8.53
CA SER A 264 -11.16 -3.00 -7.91
C SER A 264 -12.00 -3.93 -8.78
N ASN A 265 -11.68 -4.07 -10.07
CA ASN A 265 -12.41 -4.96 -10.99
C ASN A 265 -11.56 -6.13 -11.51
N ASP A 266 -10.35 -6.35 -10.97
CA ASP A 266 -9.51 -7.48 -11.33
C ASP A 266 -9.82 -8.75 -10.51
N GLU A 267 -10.89 -8.74 -9.71
CA GLU A 267 -11.50 -9.99 -9.23
C GLU A 267 -12.07 -10.73 -10.44
N ASP A 268 -11.30 -11.70 -10.92
CA ASP A 268 -11.71 -12.70 -11.90
C ASP A 268 -13.05 -13.31 -11.45
N PRO A 269 -14.17 -13.12 -12.18
CA PRO A 269 -15.42 -13.82 -11.87
C PRO A 269 -15.35 -15.33 -12.19
N GLY A 270 -14.16 -15.83 -12.54
CA GLY A 270 -13.89 -17.21 -12.95
C GLY A 270 -13.08 -18.08 -11.98
N GLN A 271 -12.92 -17.70 -10.69
CA GLN A 271 -12.43 -18.60 -9.64
C GLN A 271 -13.48 -18.88 -8.56
#